data_AF-A0A1G0EEI4-F1
#
_entry.id   AF-A0A1G0EEI4-F1
#
_cell.length_a   1.000
_cell.length_b   1.000
_cell.length_c   1.000
_cell.angle_alpha   90.00
_cell.angle_beta   90.00
_cell.angle_gamma   90.00
#
_symmetry.space_group_name_H-M   'P 1'
#
loop_
_entity.id
_entity.type
_entity.pdbx_description
1 polymer ?
#
loop_
_entity_poly.entity_id
_entity_poly.type
_entity_poly.pdbx_seq_one_letter_code
_entity_poly.pdbx_strand_id
1 'polypeptide(L)'
;MKKPSTSKDDQDIPEYKREQLGVGVRGKHYKQFMQGSNVVVLQPEIQKAFPTSEAVNKALASMLAFTQEAQAITHAKRAPRKKVAA
;
A
#
# COMPACT_ATOMS: atom_id res chain seq x y z
N MET A 1 5.61 23.71 12.51
CA MET A 1 6.39 22.57 13.04
C MET A 1 7.67 22.46 12.20
N LYS A 2 8.86 22.47 12.81
CA LYS A 2 10.15 22.40 12.09
C LYS A 2 10.28 21.02 11.44
N LYS A 3 10.58 20.96 10.14
CA LYS A 3 11.02 19.71 9.47
C LYS A 3 12.26 19.19 10.22
N PRO A 4 12.34 17.91 10.60
CA PRO A 4 13.61 17.34 10.98
C PRO A 4 14.51 17.40 9.73
N SER A 5 15.57 18.20 9.79
CA SER A 5 16.64 18.17 8.81
C SER A 5 17.33 16.83 8.96
N THR A 6 17.22 15.97 7.95
CA THR A 6 18.06 14.78 7.84
C THR A 6 19.52 15.24 7.93
N SER A 7 20.19 14.87 9.01
CA SER A 7 21.64 15.02 9.17
C SER A 7 22.34 14.26 8.05
N LYS A 8 23.39 14.85 7.48
CA LYS A 8 24.12 14.28 6.34
C LYS A 8 24.68 12.87 6.61
N ASP A 9 24.87 12.53 7.88
CA ASP A 9 25.40 11.24 8.33
C ASP A 9 24.49 10.04 8.00
N ASP A 10 23.17 10.24 7.83
CA ASP A 10 22.24 9.16 7.42
C ASP A 10 22.31 8.84 5.91
N GLN A 11 23.14 9.55 5.15
CA GLN A 11 23.32 9.41 3.70
C GLN A 11 24.71 8.88 3.34
N ASP A 12 25.39 8.19 4.25
CA ASP A 12 26.66 7.49 3.97
C ASP A 12 26.39 6.26 3.08
N ILE A 13 26.10 6.52 1.81
CA ILE A 13 26.08 5.50 0.77
C ILE A 13 27.55 5.16 0.49
N PRO A 14 27.99 3.92 0.74
CA PRO A 14 29.38 3.55 0.50
C PRO A 14 29.73 3.75 -0.98
N GLU A 15 30.82 4.46 -1.24
CA GLU A 15 31.35 4.61 -2.59
C GLU A 15 31.89 3.25 -3.08
N TYR A 16 31.27 2.70 -4.11
CA TYR A 16 31.70 1.44 -4.71
C TYR A 16 32.78 1.66 -5.77
N LYS A 17 33.89 0.93 -5.65
CA LYS A 17 34.89 0.84 -6.72
C LYS A 17 34.38 -0.05 -7.84
N ARG A 18 34.88 0.17 -9.08
CA ARG A 18 34.47 -0.60 -10.26
C ARG A 18 34.60 -2.12 -10.08
N GLU A 19 35.65 -2.54 -9.38
CA GLU A 19 35.94 -3.95 -9.04
C GLU A 19 34.83 -4.60 -8.21
N GLN A 20 34.12 -3.83 -7.38
CA GLN A 20 33.06 -4.32 -6.50
C GLN A 20 31.70 -4.44 -7.20
N LEU A 21 31.52 -3.78 -8.35
CA LEU A 21 30.25 -3.74 -9.09
C LEU A 21 30.00 -5.01 -9.94
N GLY A 22 31.04 -5.83 -10.14
CA GLY A 22 30.97 -7.06 -10.94
C GLY A 22 30.67 -6.83 -12.43
N VAL A 23 30.29 -7.91 -13.13
CA VAL A 23 29.96 -7.86 -14.57
C VAL A 23 28.53 -7.36 -14.75
N GLY A 24 28.35 -6.37 -15.63
CA GLY A 24 27.04 -5.81 -15.96
C GLY A 24 26.20 -6.77 -16.79
N VAL A 25 25.05 -7.19 -16.28
CA VAL A 25 24.08 -8.04 -17.02
C VAL A 25 22.96 -7.16 -17.58
N ARG A 26 22.78 -7.18 -18.91
CA ARG A 26 21.70 -6.44 -19.58
C ARG A 26 20.34 -6.97 -19.10
N GLY A 27 19.50 -6.07 -18.60
CA GLY A 27 18.14 -6.41 -18.16
C GLY A 27 18.04 -7.12 -16.81
N LYS A 28 19.08 -7.10 -15.96
CA LYS A 28 19.09 -7.74 -14.62
C LYS A 28 17.81 -7.52 -13.80
N HIS A 29 17.26 -6.31 -13.84
CA HIS A 29 16.05 -5.91 -13.10
C HIS A 29 14.84 -5.62 -13.99
N TYR A 30 14.91 -5.94 -15.29
CA TYR A 30 13.88 -5.58 -16.26
C TYR A 30 12.52 -6.21 -15.93
N LYS A 31 12.50 -7.50 -15.57
CA LYS A 31 11.26 -8.20 -15.19
C LYS A 31 10.62 -7.60 -13.95
N GLN A 32 11.41 -7.28 -12.93
CA GLN A 32 10.92 -6.67 -11.69
C GLN A 32 10.37 -5.26 -11.93
N PHE A 33 11.05 -4.48 -12.77
CA PHE A 33 10.57 -3.15 -13.16
C PHE A 33 9.25 -3.21 -13.93
N MET A 34 9.11 -4.16 -14.87
CA MET A 34 7.88 -4.36 -15.64
C MET A 34 6.69 -4.86 -14.79
N GLN A 35 6.95 -5.52 -13.66
CA GLN A 35 5.90 -5.93 -12.70
C GLN A 35 5.27 -4.75 -11.96
N GLY A 36 5.85 -3.55 -12.10
CA GLY A 36 5.39 -2.34 -11.42
C GLY A 36 6.15 -2.06 -10.13
N SER A 37 6.00 -0.84 -9.61
CA SER A 37 6.64 -0.43 -8.36
C SER A 37 5.76 -0.78 -7.15
N ASN A 38 6.40 -1.23 -6.07
CA ASN A 38 5.73 -1.43 -4.77
C ASN A 38 5.37 -0.11 -4.06
N VAL A 39 5.62 1.04 -4.68
CA VAL A 39 5.37 2.37 -4.13
C VAL A 39 4.16 2.97 -4.83
N VAL A 40 3.16 3.36 -4.03
CA VAL A 40 1.97 4.06 -4.49
C VAL A 40 2.03 5.49 -3.98
N VAL A 41 2.00 6.46 -4.89
CA VAL A 41 1.97 7.88 -4.54
C VAL A 41 0.55 8.29 -4.23
N LEU A 42 0.31 8.75 -3.00
CA LEU A 42 -0.99 9.28 -2.59
C LEU A 42 -1.18 10.69 -3.12
N GLN A 43 -2.45 11.07 -3.35
CA GLN A 43 -2.79 12.45 -3.64
C GLN A 43 -2.38 13.37 -2.47
N PRO A 44 -1.98 14.64 -2.73
CA PRO A 44 -1.48 15.53 -1.68
C PRO A 44 -2.47 15.77 -0.53
N GLU A 45 -3.77 15.76 -0.83
CA GLU A 45 -4.83 15.94 0.17
C GLU A 45 -4.92 14.74 1.12
N ILE A 46 -4.87 13.53 0.57
CA ILE A 46 -4.88 12.27 1.33
C ILE A 46 -3.61 12.16 2.17
N GLN A 47 -2.46 12.55 1.62
CA GLN A 47 -1.19 12.53 2.35
C GLN A 47 -1.19 13.52 3.53
N LYS A 48 -1.86 14.67 3.41
CA LYS A 48 -2.04 15.61 4.54
C LYS A 48 -2.92 15.02 5.64
N ALA A 49 -3.96 14.28 5.27
CA ALA A 49 -4.86 13.62 6.21
C ALA A 49 -4.22 12.38 6.87
N PHE A 50 -3.40 11.64 6.12
CA PHE A 50 -2.73 10.42 6.56
C PHE A 50 -1.20 10.53 6.35
N PRO A 51 -0.47 11.08 7.34
CA PRO A 51 0.96 11.31 7.20
C PRO A 51 1.82 10.03 7.18
N THR A 52 1.28 8.89 7.66
CA THR A 52 2.02 7.62 7.79
C THR A 52 1.31 6.48 7.08
N SER A 53 2.11 5.52 6.57
CA SER A 53 1.60 4.31 5.93
C SER A 53 0.73 3.47 6.88
N GLU A 54 1.06 3.46 8.17
CA GLU A 54 0.27 2.75 9.20
C GLU A 54 -1.14 3.34 9.33
N ALA A 55 -1.27 4.67 9.31
CA ALA A 55 -2.57 5.35 9.41
C ALA A 55 -3.47 5.03 8.19
N VAL A 56 -2.89 4.99 6.99
CA VAL A 56 -3.61 4.59 5.76
C VAL A 56 -4.08 3.15 5.87
N ASN A 57 -3.19 2.22 6.22
CA ASN A 57 -3.53 0.80 6.31
C ASN A 57 -4.60 0.52 7.36
N LYS A 58 -4.53 1.20 8.51
CA LYS A 58 -5.53 1.07 9.57
C LYS A 58 -6.90 1.58 9.10
N ALA A 59 -6.96 2.70 8.40
CA ALA A 59 -8.21 3.23 7.84
C ALA A 59 -8.82 2.24 6.82
N LEU A 60 -8.01 1.74 5.88
CA LEU A 60 -8.47 0.73 4.91
C LEU A 60 -8.94 -0.56 5.59
N ALA A 61 -8.23 -1.04 6.61
CA ALA A 61 -8.63 -2.22 7.38
C ALA A 61 -9.97 -2.00 8.10
N SER A 62 -10.19 -0.84 8.71
CA SER A 62 -11.48 -0.52 9.34
C SER A 62 -12.63 -0.43 8.33
N MET A 63 -12.36 0.09 7.13
CA MET A 63 -13.35 0.14 6.06
C MET A 63 -13.74 -1.27 5.60
N LEU A 64 -12.75 -2.17 5.45
CA LEU A 64 -13.02 -3.57 5.12
C LEU A 64 -13.88 -4.25 6.19
N ALA A 65 -13.54 -4.09 7.47
CA ALA A 65 -14.33 -4.63 8.57
C ALA A 65 -15.78 -4.12 8.54
N PHE A 66 -15.97 -2.81 8.38
CA PHE A 66 -17.29 -2.20 8.26
C PHE A 66 -18.10 -2.75 7.08
N THR A 67 -17.46 -2.91 5.91
CA THR A 67 -18.15 -3.47 4.74
C THR A 67 -18.58 -4.93 4.95
N GLN A 68 -17.78 -5.74 5.66
CA GLN A 68 -18.13 -7.13 5.97
C GLN A 68 -19.33 -7.20 6.91
N GLU A 69 -19.36 -6.35 7.94
CA GLU A 69 -20.51 -6.24 8.84
C GLU A 69 -21.79 -5.81 8.09
N ALA A 70 -21.68 -4.78 7.25
CA ALA A 70 -22.80 -4.31 6.43
C ALA A 70 -23.29 -5.38 5.43
N GLN A 71 -22.38 -6.16 4.85
CA GLN A 71 -22.72 -7.28 3.96
C GLN A 71 -23.45 -8.40 4.72
N ALA A 72 -23.03 -8.74 5.93
CA ALA A 72 -23.71 -9.74 6.75
C ALA A 72 -25.17 -9.34 7.04
N ILE A 73 -25.40 -8.06 7.36
CA ILE A 73 -26.75 -7.53 7.63
C ILE A 73 -27.64 -7.58 6.39
N THR A 74 -27.08 -7.28 5.21
CA THR A 74 -27.84 -7.30 3.94
C THR A 74 -28.12 -8.72 3.45
N HIS A 75 -27.18 -9.66 3.63
CA HIS A 75 -27.38 -11.07 3.30
C HIS A 75 -28.44 -11.75 4.19
N ALA A 76 -28.50 -11.42 5.49
CA ALA A 76 -29.49 -11.95 6.41
C ALA A 76 -30.95 -11.58 6.04
N LYS A 77 -31.17 -10.49 5.28
CA LYS A 77 -32.51 -10.05 4.87
C LYS A 77 -33.09 -10.81 3.67
N ARG A 78 -32.31 -11.66 2.99
CA ARG A 78 -32.84 -12.55 1.94
C ARG A 78 -33.36 -13.85 2.55
N ALA A 79 -34.38 -13.77 3.39
CA ALA A 79 -35.17 -14.94 3.73
C ALA A 79 -35.93 -15.40 2.46
N PRO A 80 -35.91 -16.70 2.10
CA PRO A 80 -36.68 -17.19 0.96
C PRO A 80 -38.16 -16.94 1.25
N ARG A 81 -38.82 -16.14 0.39
CA ARG A 81 -40.28 -15.98 0.44
C ARG A 81 -40.88 -17.38 0.29
N LYS A 82 -41.51 -17.88 1.36
CA LYS A 82 -42.23 -19.15 1.38
C LYS A 82 -43.28 -19.06 0.26
N LYS A 83 -43.05 -19.76 -0.86
CA LYS A 83 -44.06 -19.86 -1.92
C LYS A 83 -45.21 -20.67 -1.33
N VAL A 84 -46.30 -20.01 -1.00
CA VAL A 84 -47.56 -20.67 -0.68
C VAL A 84 -48.10 -21.18 -2.01
N ALA A 85 -48.13 -22.50 -2.18
CA ALA A 85 -48.75 -23.15 -3.33
C ALA A 85 -50.27 -23.03 -3.19
N ALA A 86 -50.93 -22.73 -4.31
CA ALA A 86 -52.39 -22.73 -4.47
C ALA A 86 -52.90 -24.15 -4.70
#